data_AF-A0A8S0TIB9-F1
#
_entry.id   AF-A0A8S0TIB9-F1
#
_cell.length_a   1.000
_cell.length_b   1.000
_cell.length_c   1.000
_cell.angle_alpha   90.00
_cell.angle_beta   90.00
_cell.angle_gamma   90.00
#
_symmetry.space_group_name_H-M   'P 1'
#
loop_
_entity.id
_entity.type
_entity.pdbx_description
1 polymer ?
#
loop_
_entity_poly.entity_id
_entity_poly.type
_entity_poly.pdbx_seq_one_letter_code
_entity_poly.pdbx_strand_id
1 'polypeptide(L)'
;KPEANSMKLGRLQGLVTFANFEELAPIMNLIVVFTSGTYSGSTLSLVGRNSISDQYRQMAIVGGTGVFQMARGCVNLSTYSIDSATEHVVLEYNLYVVYEKFRESSELSNM
;
A
#
# COMPACT_ATOMS: atom_id res chain seq x y z
N LYS A 1 19.28 0.79 -7.22
CA LYS A 1 18.25 -0.02 -7.91
C LYS A 1 17.64 -0.97 -6.88
N PRO A 2 16.31 -1.07 -6.76
CA PRO A 2 15.67 -2.07 -5.90
C PRO A 2 16.13 -3.47 -6.31
N GLU A 3 16.46 -4.30 -5.33
CA GLU A 3 16.91 -5.67 -5.55
C GLU A 3 15.77 -6.64 -5.25
N ALA A 4 15.56 -7.63 -6.13
CA ALA A 4 14.53 -8.67 -5.94
C ALA A 4 14.74 -9.49 -4.66
N ASN A 5 16.00 -9.57 -4.18
CA ASN A 5 16.40 -10.29 -2.98
C ASN A 5 16.50 -9.38 -1.74
N SER A 6 16.06 -8.12 -1.84
CA SER A 6 15.95 -7.23 -0.67
C SER A 6 15.03 -7.81 0.40
N MET A 7 15.13 -7.27 1.62
CA MET A 7 14.30 -7.71 2.75
C MET A 7 12.81 -7.63 2.40
N LYS A 8 12.10 -8.75 2.53
CA LYS A 8 10.67 -8.85 2.24
C LYS A 8 9.88 -8.32 3.44
N LEU A 9 9.27 -7.15 3.29
CA LEU A 9 8.43 -6.52 4.33
C LEU A 9 6.98 -7.02 4.35
N GLY A 10 6.49 -7.52 3.22
CA GLY A 10 5.09 -7.91 3.09
C GLY A 10 4.70 -8.41 1.71
N ARG A 11 3.39 -8.37 1.44
CA ARG A 11 2.76 -8.66 0.16
C ARG A 11 1.73 -7.59 -0.16
N LEU A 12 1.56 -7.30 -1.45
CA LEU A 12 0.45 -6.52 -1.96
C LEU A 12 -0.54 -7.52 -2.58
N GLN A 13 -1.78 -7.53 -2.10
CA GLN A 13 -2.81 -8.49 -2.51
C GLN A 13 -4.09 -7.77 -2.87
N GLY A 14 -4.77 -8.19 -3.92
CA GLY A 14 -6.06 -7.62 -4.28
C GLY A 14 -6.36 -7.69 -5.76
N LEU A 15 -7.24 -6.79 -6.22
CA LEU A 15 -7.72 -6.74 -7.60
C LEU A 15 -7.27 -5.45 -8.26
N VAL A 16 -6.83 -5.60 -9.51
CA VAL A 16 -6.56 -4.50 -10.43
C VAL A 16 -7.54 -4.66 -11.58
N THR A 17 -8.37 -3.65 -11.81
CA THR A 17 -9.46 -3.72 -12.78
C THR A 17 -9.34 -2.60 -13.80
N PHE A 18 -9.17 -2.96 -15.07
CA PHE A 18 -9.29 -2.02 -16.17
C PHE A 18 -10.78 -1.74 -16.40
N ALA A 19 -11.21 -0.53 -16.07
CA ALA A 19 -12.62 -0.13 -16.08
C ALA A 19 -12.87 1.11 -16.97
N ASN A 20 -11.89 1.47 -17.81
CA ASN A 20 -11.96 2.62 -18.71
C ASN A 20 -11.56 2.18 -20.12
N PHE A 21 -12.39 2.49 -21.12
CA PHE A 21 -12.18 2.11 -22.52
C PHE A 21 -11.21 3.04 -23.27
N GLU A 22 -11.04 4.27 -22.80
CA GLU A 22 -10.26 5.32 -23.47
C GLU A 22 -8.86 5.46 -22.88
N GLU A 23 -8.72 5.19 -21.59
CA GLU A 23 -7.49 5.41 -20.84
C GLU A 23 -7.07 4.16 -20.07
N LEU A 24 -5.78 3.85 -20.11
CA LEU A 24 -5.18 2.78 -19.32
C LEU A 24 -5.02 3.21 -17.85
N ALA A 25 -6.16 3.35 -17.18
CA ALA A 25 -6.28 3.80 -15.80
C ALA A 25 -7.01 2.76 -14.94
N PRO A 26 -6.32 1.67 -14.56
CA PRO A 26 -6.91 0.66 -13.69
C PRO A 26 -7.40 1.23 -12.35
N ILE A 27 -8.48 0.66 -11.84
CA ILE A 27 -8.91 0.81 -10.46
C ILE A 27 -8.16 -0.24 -9.62
N MET A 28 -7.51 0.23 -8.57
CA MET A 28 -6.72 -0.56 -7.65
C MET A 28 -7.54 -0.77 -6.37
N ASN A 29 -7.80 -2.04 -6.03
CA ASN A 29 -8.37 -2.45 -4.75
C ASN A 29 -7.37 -3.40 -4.10
N LEU A 30 -6.45 -2.84 -3.32
CA LEU A 30 -5.26 -3.54 -2.85
C LEU A 30 -5.17 -3.50 -1.32
N ILE A 31 -4.53 -4.51 -0.77
CA ILE A 31 -4.23 -4.64 0.66
C ILE A 31 -2.72 -4.85 0.78
N VAL A 32 -2.07 -3.99 1.57
CA VAL A 32 -0.69 -4.21 2.01
C VAL A 32 -0.74 -5.11 3.24
N VAL A 33 -0.23 -6.33 3.10
CA VAL A 33 -0.12 -7.31 4.18
C VAL A 33 1.32 -7.33 4.67
N PHE A 34 1.57 -6.78 5.85
CA PHE A 34 2.91 -6.76 6.45
C PHE A 34 3.20 -8.13 7.08
N THR A 35 4.36 -8.70 6.77
CA THR A 35 4.75 -10.05 7.22
C THR A 35 6.07 -10.08 7.99
N SER A 36 6.71 -8.93 8.21
CA SER A 36 7.94 -8.81 8.97
C SER A 36 8.08 -7.42 9.61
N GLY A 37 9.05 -7.28 10.51
CA GLY A 37 9.28 -6.04 11.25
C GLY A 37 8.19 -5.70 12.26
N THR A 38 8.19 -4.44 12.72
CA THR A 38 7.31 -3.93 13.79
C THR A 38 5.81 -4.03 13.47
N TYR A 39 5.45 -4.06 12.18
CA TYR A 39 4.06 -4.07 11.74
C TYR A 39 3.60 -5.46 11.26
N SER A 40 4.40 -6.50 11.47
CA SER A 40 4.04 -7.87 11.06
C SER A 40 2.65 -8.27 11.57
N GLY A 41 1.81 -8.81 10.68
CA GLY A 41 0.42 -9.20 10.96
C GLY A 41 -0.60 -8.07 10.83
N SER A 42 -0.16 -6.82 10.65
CA SER A 42 -1.05 -5.68 10.38
C SER A 42 -1.29 -5.49 8.88
N THR A 43 -2.34 -4.76 8.52
CA THR A 43 -2.66 -4.49 7.11
C THR A 43 -3.08 -3.04 6.87
N LEU A 44 -2.94 -2.58 5.63
CA LEU A 44 -3.52 -1.32 5.13
C LEU A 44 -4.33 -1.59 3.87
N SER A 45 -5.55 -1.05 3.78
CA SER A 45 -6.43 -1.16 2.61
C SER A 45 -6.33 0.09 1.75
N LEU A 46 -6.06 -0.10 0.46
CA LEU A 46 -5.81 0.93 -0.53
C LEU A 46 -6.88 0.86 -1.61
N VAL A 47 -7.49 2.01 -1.93
CA VAL A 47 -8.42 2.14 -3.06
C VAL A 47 -8.09 3.38 -3.86
N GLY A 48 -8.03 3.25 -5.18
CA GLY A 48 -7.92 4.42 -6.05
C GLY A 48 -7.77 4.11 -7.53
N ARG A 49 -7.91 5.16 -8.34
CA ARG A 49 -7.64 5.12 -9.78
C ARG A 49 -6.15 5.31 -10.01
N ASN A 50 -5.56 4.52 -10.89
CA ASN A 50 -4.13 4.52 -11.20
C ASN A 50 -3.93 4.73 -12.70
N SER A 51 -3.99 5.98 -13.17
CA SER A 51 -3.66 6.28 -14.57
C SER A 51 -2.17 6.07 -14.82
N ILE A 52 -1.83 5.16 -15.73
CA ILE A 52 -0.42 4.83 -15.98
C ILE A 52 0.33 5.96 -16.69
N SER A 53 -0.38 6.85 -17.39
CA SER A 53 0.20 8.04 -18.04
C SER A 53 0.54 9.16 -17.05
N ASP A 54 -0.02 9.15 -15.85
CA ASP A 54 0.21 10.21 -14.86
C ASP A 54 1.58 10.04 -14.18
N GLN A 55 2.35 11.13 -14.13
CA GLN A 55 3.63 11.16 -13.41
C GLN A 55 3.46 10.94 -11.91
N TYR A 56 2.36 11.44 -11.33
CA TYR A 56 2.03 11.34 -9.92
C TYR A 56 0.68 10.66 -9.75
N ARG A 57 0.67 9.49 -9.12
CA ARG A 57 -0.53 8.67 -8.94
C ARG A 57 -0.79 8.53 -7.45
N GLN A 58 -1.98 8.91 -7.02
CA GLN A 58 -2.34 8.89 -5.61
C GLN A 58 -3.57 8.00 -5.37
N MET A 59 -3.52 7.19 -4.32
CA MET A 59 -4.62 6.35 -3.87
C MET A 59 -4.93 6.62 -2.40
N ALA A 60 -6.17 6.38 -1.99
CA ALA A 60 -6.59 6.56 -0.60
C ALA A 60 -6.23 5.32 0.22
N ILE A 61 -5.77 5.56 1.45
CA ILE A 61 -5.78 4.55 2.51
C ILE A 61 -7.13 4.67 3.20
N VAL A 62 -7.96 3.64 3.02
CA VAL A 62 -9.36 3.65 3.49
C VAL A 62 -9.56 2.90 4.80
N GLY A 63 -8.52 2.25 5.31
CA GLY A 63 -8.56 1.49 6.55
C GLY A 63 -7.30 0.67 6.80
N GLY A 64 -7.26 -0.02 7.93
CA GLY A 64 -6.21 -0.95 8.29
C GLY A 64 -6.62 -1.86 9.45
N THR A 65 -5.82 -2.90 9.68
CA THR A 65 -6.00 -3.86 10.78
C THR A 65 -4.74 -3.95 11.64
N GLY A 66 -4.88 -4.52 12.83
CA GLY A 66 -3.77 -4.63 13.79
C GLY A 66 -3.35 -3.26 14.29
N VAL A 67 -2.06 -2.95 14.19
CA VAL A 67 -1.51 -1.64 14.60
C VAL A 67 -2.18 -0.48 13.85
N PHE A 68 -2.61 -0.71 12.61
CA PHE A 68 -3.23 0.31 11.75
C PHE A 68 -4.75 0.40 11.91
N GLN A 69 -5.29 0.07 13.08
CA GLN A 69 -6.72 0.24 13.33
C GLN A 69 -7.13 1.72 13.18
N MET A 70 -8.27 1.95 12.53
CA MET A 70 -8.76 3.28 12.16
C MET A 70 -7.81 4.07 11.24
N ALA A 71 -6.91 3.39 10.52
CA ALA A 71 -5.98 4.07 9.62
C ALA A 71 -6.70 4.81 8.47
N ARG A 72 -6.19 6.00 8.17
CA ARG A 72 -6.55 6.83 7.02
C ARG A 72 -5.31 7.52 6.46
N GLY A 73 -5.37 7.95 5.20
CA GLY A 73 -4.27 8.67 4.59
C GLY A 73 -4.21 8.48 3.08
N CYS A 74 -3.00 8.56 2.53
CA CYS A 74 -2.79 8.45 1.10
C CYS A 74 -1.52 7.67 0.75
N VAL A 75 -1.48 7.19 -0.47
CA VAL A 75 -0.34 6.50 -1.06
C VAL A 75 0.03 7.19 -2.34
N ASN A 76 1.31 7.57 -2.47
CA ASN A 76 1.87 8.02 -3.73
C ASN A 76 2.57 6.84 -4.42
N LEU A 77 2.26 6.66 -5.70
CA LEU A 77 2.72 5.55 -6.52
C LEU A 77 3.50 6.06 -7.73
N SER A 78 4.74 5.60 -7.88
CA SER A 78 5.57 5.86 -9.06
C SER A 78 6.11 4.56 -9.66
N THR A 79 6.46 4.60 -10.94
CA THR A 79 7.07 3.46 -11.63
C THR A 79 8.58 3.60 -11.57
N TYR A 80 9.25 2.63 -10.93
CA TYR A 80 10.71 2.61 -10.87
C TYR A 80 11.32 2.06 -12.17
N SER A 81 10.79 0.93 -12.66
CA SER A 81 11.23 0.33 -13.92
C SER A 81 10.15 -0.57 -14.53
N ILE A 82 10.13 -0.64 -15.86
CA ILE A 82 9.34 -1.60 -16.64
C ILE A 82 10.31 -2.39 -17.51
N ASP A 83 10.26 -3.71 -17.42
CA ASP A 83 10.89 -4.62 -18.37
C ASP A 83 9.79 -5.34 -19.15
N SER A 84 9.49 -4.83 -20.34
CA SER A 84 8.44 -5.38 -21.20
C SER A 84 8.78 -6.76 -21.77
N ALA A 85 10.06 -7.16 -21.79
CA ALA A 85 10.46 -8.47 -22.30
C ALA A 85 10.15 -9.58 -21.29
N THR A 86 10.23 -9.27 -19.99
CA THR A 86 9.93 -10.21 -18.90
C THR A 86 8.59 -9.92 -18.21
N GLU A 87 7.86 -8.91 -18.67
CA GLU A 87 6.61 -8.40 -18.08
C GLU A 87 6.76 -8.00 -16.59
N HIS A 88 7.98 -7.68 -16.16
CA HIS A 88 8.24 -7.26 -14.79
C HIS A 88 8.12 -5.74 -14.65
N VAL A 89 7.34 -5.31 -13.67
CA VAL A 89 7.23 -3.91 -13.28
C VAL A 89 7.65 -3.77 -11.82
N VAL A 90 8.54 -2.82 -11.57
CA VAL A 90 8.92 -2.41 -10.21
C VAL A 90 8.26 -1.07 -9.93
N LEU A 91 7.44 -1.04 -8.88
CA LEU A 91 6.70 0.13 -8.44
C LEU A 91 7.21 0.59 -7.08
N GLU A 92 7.25 1.89 -6.87
CA GLU A 92 7.55 2.49 -5.58
C GLU A 92 6.27 3.02 -4.95
N TYR A 93 6.01 2.58 -3.71
CA TYR A 93 4.85 2.96 -2.92
C TYR A 93 5.32 3.77 -1.71
N ASN A 94 4.91 5.03 -1.63
CA ASN A 94 5.14 5.90 -0.48
C ASN A 94 3.82 6.06 0.27
N LEU A 95 3.72 5.47 1.46
CA LEU A 95 2.49 5.44 2.27
C LEU A 95 2.56 6.48 3.38
N TYR A 96 1.55 7.35 3.45
CA TYR A 96 1.37 8.34 4.51
C TYR A 96 0.14 7.95 5.31
N VAL A 97 0.37 7.46 6.54
CA VAL A 97 -0.67 6.82 7.35
C VAL A 97 -0.85 7.59 8.65
N VAL A 98 -2.10 7.94 8.97
CA VAL A 98 -2.53 8.37 10.30
C VAL A 98 -3.41 7.28 10.87
N TYR A 99 -3.11 6.81 12.08
CA TYR A 99 -3.86 5.75 12.76
C TYR A 99 -3.85 5.96 14.27
N GLU A 100 -4.82 5.35 14.95
CA GLU A 100 -4.94 5.44 16.40
C GLU A 100 -4.00 4.44 17.07
N LYS A 101 -3.26 4.90 18.09
CA LYS A 101 -2.46 4.02 18.94
C LYS A 101 -3.22 3.74 20.23
N PHE A 102 -3.90 2.61 20.28
CA PHE A 102 -4.52 2.15 21.51
C PHE A 102 -3.43 1.69 22.49
N ARG A 103 -3.45 2.25 23.71
CA ARG A 103 -2.63 1.75 24.82
C ARG A 103 -3.39 0.62 25.50
N GLU A 104 -2.69 -0.44 25.89
CA GLU A 104 -3.28 -1.47 26.72
C GLU A 104 -3.70 -0.88 28.07
N SER A 105 -4.81 -1.36 28.63
CA SER A 105 -5.36 -0.90 29.92
C SER A 105 -4.38 -1.05 31.09
N SER A 106 -3.37 -1.93 30.96
CA SER A 106 -2.28 -2.15 31.92
C SER A 106 -1.28 -0.99 32.00
N GLU A 107 -1.18 -0.14 30.97
CA GLU A 107 -0.31 1.05 30.99
C GLU A 107 -0.99 2.26 31.64
N LEU A 108 -2.32 2.28 31.67
CA LEU A 108 -3.12 3.38 32.23
C LEU A 108 -3.23 3.29 33.76
N SER A 109 -2.95 2.14 34.37
CA SER A 109 -3.01 1.93 35.83
C SER A 109 -1.76 2.41 36.60
N ASN A 110 -0.74 2.93 35.91
CA ASN A 110 0.52 3.39 36.51
C ASN A 110 0.69 4.92 36.48
N MET A 111 -0.39 5.68 36.39
CA MET A 111 -0.45 7.14 36.54
C MET A 111 -1.27 7.51 37.77
#